data_AF-A0A839HCB5-F1
#
_entry.id   AF-A0A839HCB5-F1
#
_cell.length_a   1.000
_cell.length_b   1.000
_cell.length_c   1.000
_cell.angle_alpha   90.00
_cell.angle_beta   90.00
_cell.angle_gamma   90.00
#
_symmetry.space_group_name_H-M   'P 1'
#
loop_
_entity.id
_entity.type
_entity.pdbx_description
1 polymer ?
#
loop_
_entity_poly.entity_id
_entity_poly.type
_entity_poly.pdbx_seq_one_letter_code
_entity_poly.pdbx_strand_id
1 'polypeptide(L)'
;MTKDDYWYRYYTAAANHQPSVKKSIETKVVGVAYEGRQAIVALLKVGEEVQLVREPNNPYDGNAIKVVRHTGQCFGFINKSLAVELAPQFDNHGSPIKAMIIAMTGGYSSDANIGVTIQFNLPETSWR
;
A
#
# COMPACT_ATOMS: atom_id res chain seq x y z
N MET A 1 -24.58 40.95 7.00
CA MET A 1 -24.36 39.52 6.75
C MET A 1 -24.07 38.88 8.09
N THR A 2 -25.07 38.28 8.71
CA THR A 2 -24.98 37.72 10.08
C THR A 2 -24.81 36.19 10.00
N LYS A 3 -24.31 35.58 11.07
CA LYS A 3 -24.12 34.12 11.18
C LYS A 3 -25.43 33.32 11.11
N ASP A 4 -26.57 34.00 11.03
CA ASP A 4 -27.91 33.41 10.93
C ASP A 4 -28.42 33.24 9.50
N ASP A 5 -27.67 33.74 8.50
CA ASP A 5 -28.01 33.51 7.10
C ASP A 5 -27.97 32.00 6.78
N TYR A 6 -29.09 31.49 6.25
CA TYR A 6 -29.30 30.07 5.91
C TYR A 6 -28.14 29.48 5.08
N TRP A 7 -27.59 30.28 4.16
CA TRP A 7 -26.44 29.92 3.33
C TRP A 7 -25.16 29.74 4.16
N TYR A 8 -24.94 30.56 5.20
CA TYR A 8 -23.79 30.45 6.08
C TYR A 8 -23.84 29.16 6.92
N ARG A 9 -25.02 28.78 7.43
CA ARG A 9 -25.22 27.51 8.14
C ARG A 9 -25.04 26.30 7.21
N TYR A 10 -25.48 26.39 5.96
CA TYR A 10 -25.30 25.34 4.96
C TYR A 10 -23.81 25.12 4.61
N TYR A 11 -23.07 26.20 4.33
CA TYR A 11 -21.62 26.11 4.06
C TYR A 11 -20.83 25.57 5.26
N THR A 12 -21.19 25.97 6.49
CA THR A 12 -20.49 25.53 7.71
C THR A 12 -20.82 24.07 8.08
N ALA A 13 -22.06 23.61 7.85
CA ALA A 13 -22.45 22.23 8.11
C ALA A 13 -21.88 21.24 7.06
N ALA A 14 -21.80 21.65 5.80
CA ALA A 14 -21.25 20.85 4.71
C ALA A 14 -19.71 20.69 4.81
N ALA A 15 -19.01 21.71 5.31
CA ALA A 15 -17.56 21.64 5.56
C ALA A 15 -17.16 20.63 6.66
N ASN A 16 -18.10 20.25 7.55
CA ASN A 16 -17.86 19.29 8.63
C ASN A 16 -18.19 17.83 8.27
N HIS A 17 -18.65 17.56 7.03
CA HIS A 17 -18.99 16.23 6.55
C HIS A 17 -18.30 15.88 5.23
N GLN A 18 -17.11 16.43 4.96
CA GLN A 18 -16.29 15.90 3.88
C GLN A 18 -15.92 14.46 4.25
N PRO A 19 -16.38 13.42 3.52
CA PRO A 19 -15.85 12.08 3.74
C PRO A 19 -14.33 12.14 3.55
N SER A 20 -13.59 11.69 4.55
CA SER A 20 -12.15 11.52 4.53
C SER A 20 -11.78 10.80 3.24
N VAL A 21 -11.17 11.51 2.29
CA VAL A 21 -10.67 10.89 1.06
C VAL A 21 -9.64 9.86 1.49
N LYS A 22 -9.97 8.57 1.37
CA LYS A 22 -9.02 7.48 1.63
C LYS A 22 -7.81 7.72 0.73
N LYS A 23 -6.63 7.87 1.34
CA LYS A 23 -5.37 8.03 0.60
C LYS A 23 -5.06 6.69 -0.10
N SER A 24 -5.35 6.63 -1.40
CA SER A 24 -4.94 5.54 -2.28
C SER A 24 -3.49 5.73 -2.69
N ILE A 25 -2.68 4.68 -2.57
CA ILE A 25 -1.27 4.66 -2.93
C ILE A 25 -1.06 3.58 -3.99
N GLU A 26 -0.41 3.97 -5.08
CA GLU A 26 0.08 3.07 -6.11
C GLU A 26 1.60 3.04 -6.09
N THR A 27 2.18 1.85 -6.09
CA THR A 27 3.64 1.72 -6.06
C THR A 27 4.12 0.42 -6.67
N LYS A 28 5.36 0.44 -7.18
CA LYS A 28 6.05 -0.76 -7.65
C LYS A 28 6.57 -1.56 -6.46
N VAL A 29 6.44 -2.88 -6.54
CA VAL A 29 7.09 -3.82 -5.63
C VAL A 29 8.55 -3.96 -6.06
N VAL A 30 9.47 -3.72 -5.13
CA VAL A 30 10.92 -3.83 -5.37
C VAL A 30 11.45 -5.15 -4.80
N GLY A 31 12.66 -5.52 -5.20
CA GLY A 31 13.32 -6.74 -4.71
C GLY A 31 12.78 -8.04 -5.31
N VAL A 32 11.92 -7.96 -6.35
CA VAL A 32 11.29 -9.10 -7.03
C VAL A 32 12.28 -10.00 -7.78
N ALA A 33 13.47 -9.49 -8.10
CA ALA A 33 14.50 -10.20 -8.89
C ALA A 33 15.44 -11.07 -8.04
N TYR A 34 15.34 -11.01 -6.71
CA TYR A 34 16.29 -11.66 -5.80
C TYR A 34 15.65 -12.87 -5.13
N GLU A 35 16.49 -13.78 -4.60
CA GLU A 35 16.08 -14.91 -3.75
C GLU A 35 15.00 -15.82 -4.38
N GLY A 36 15.06 -16.01 -5.70
CA GLY A 36 14.10 -16.87 -6.41
C GLY A 36 12.66 -16.33 -6.45
N ARG A 37 12.43 -15.07 -6.06
CA ARG A 37 11.08 -14.48 -5.97
C ARG A 37 10.37 -14.41 -7.32
N GLN A 38 11.09 -14.43 -8.44
CA GLN A 38 10.48 -14.52 -9.78
C GLN A 38 9.59 -15.76 -9.96
N ALA A 39 9.91 -16.89 -9.31
CA ALA A 39 9.05 -18.07 -9.34
C ALA A 39 7.69 -17.83 -8.66
N ILE A 40 7.66 -16.98 -7.63
CA ILE A 40 6.42 -16.56 -6.96
C ILE A 40 5.70 -15.51 -7.82
N VAL A 41 6.44 -14.54 -8.35
CA VAL A 41 5.89 -13.46 -9.20
C VAL A 41 5.22 -14.02 -10.45
N ALA A 42 5.77 -15.06 -11.06
CA ALA A 42 5.18 -15.72 -12.23
C ALA A 42 3.80 -16.35 -11.96
N LEU A 43 3.44 -16.57 -10.69
CA LEU A 43 2.15 -17.14 -10.29
C LEU A 43 1.11 -16.06 -9.92
N LEU A 44 1.52 -14.80 -9.87
CA LEU A 44 0.65 -13.67 -9.53
C LEU A 44 -0.25 -13.30 -10.70
N LYS A 45 -1.38 -12.66 -10.39
CA LYS A 45 -2.30 -12.12 -11.40
C LYS A 45 -2.71 -10.69 -11.06
N VAL A 46 -2.95 -9.87 -12.09
CA VAL A 46 -3.65 -8.59 -11.92
C VAL A 46 -5.03 -8.86 -11.31
N GLY A 47 -5.41 -8.05 -10.32
CA GLY A 47 -6.61 -8.22 -9.50
C GLY A 47 -6.43 -9.12 -8.27
N GLU A 48 -5.29 -9.80 -8.12
CA GLU A 48 -5.01 -10.62 -6.94
C GLU A 48 -4.81 -9.74 -5.69
N GLU A 49 -5.47 -10.12 -4.59
CA GLU A 49 -5.26 -9.52 -3.27
C GLU A 49 -3.96 -10.06 -2.64
N VAL A 50 -3.15 -9.14 -2.13
CA VAL A 50 -1.90 -9.42 -1.41
C VAL A 50 -1.88 -8.63 -0.11
N GLN A 51 -0.93 -8.94 0.78
CA GLN A 51 -0.80 -8.28 2.07
C GLN A 51 0.53 -7.53 2.19
N LEU A 52 0.45 -6.35 2.77
CA LEU A 52 1.57 -5.55 3.20
C LEU A 52 1.79 -5.78 4.68
N VAL A 53 2.95 -6.33 5.03
CA VAL A 53 3.27 -6.75 6.39
C VAL A 53 4.50 -6.00 6.86
N ARG A 54 4.40 -5.36 8.03
CA ARG A 54 5.54 -4.69 8.64
C ARG A 54 6.59 -5.67 9.12
N GLU A 55 7.86 -5.29 8.98
CA GLU A 55 9.01 -6.06 9.42
C GLU A 55 10.04 -5.17 10.15
N PRO A 56 9.71 -4.67 11.36
CA PRO A 56 10.56 -3.70 12.07
C PRO A 56 11.93 -4.24 12.47
N ASN A 57 12.09 -5.56 12.56
CA ASN A 57 13.33 -6.24 12.89
C ASN A 57 14.13 -6.70 11.65
N ASN A 58 13.80 -6.20 10.46
CA ASN A 58 14.54 -6.54 9.26
C ASN A 58 15.99 -6.01 9.37
N PRO A 59 17.02 -6.85 9.14
CA PRO A 59 18.42 -6.47 9.36
C PRO A 59 18.96 -5.43 8.38
N TYR A 60 18.28 -5.19 7.26
CA TYR A 60 18.70 -4.24 6.22
C TYR A 60 17.94 -2.90 6.29
N ASP A 61 16.70 -2.91 6.77
CA ASP A 61 15.84 -1.73 6.84
C ASP A 61 14.74 -1.87 7.91
N GLY A 62 14.88 -1.18 9.04
CA GLY A 62 13.87 -1.19 10.11
C GLY A 62 12.49 -0.62 9.71
N ASN A 63 12.38 0.03 8.55
CA ASN A 63 11.11 0.49 8.00
C ASN A 63 10.49 -0.52 7.02
N ALA A 64 11.10 -1.68 6.81
CA ALA A 64 10.68 -2.64 5.81
C ALA A 64 9.19 -3.02 5.91
N ILE A 65 8.52 -2.97 4.77
CA ILE A 65 7.16 -3.48 4.56
C ILE A 65 7.26 -4.52 3.45
N LYS A 66 7.12 -5.80 3.81
CA LYS A 66 7.14 -6.89 2.85
C LYS A 66 5.78 -7.07 2.19
N VAL A 67 5.80 -7.48 0.93
CA VAL A 67 4.61 -7.80 0.14
C VAL A 67 4.52 -9.32 0.02
N VAL A 68 3.44 -9.88 0.56
CA VAL A 68 3.23 -11.34 0.64
C VAL A 68 1.91 -11.73 0.00
N ARG A 69 1.88 -12.92 -0.60
CA ARG A 69 0.62 -13.57 -1.00
C ARG A 69 -0.16 -14.01 0.24
N HIS A 70 -1.44 -14.36 0.07
CA HIS A 70 -2.25 -14.97 1.13
C HIS A 70 -1.64 -16.29 1.67
N THR A 71 -0.77 -16.94 0.90
CA THR A 71 -0.01 -18.14 1.31
C THR A 71 1.17 -17.82 2.24
N GLY A 72 1.45 -16.55 2.52
CA GLY A 72 2.60 -16.09 3.29
C GLY A 72 3.89 -15.95 2.49
N GLN A 73 3.89 -16.32 1.21
CA GLN A 73 5.07 -16.23 0.33
C GLN A 73 5.39 -14.76 0.03
N CYS A 74 6.57 -14.30 0.45
CA CYS A 74 7.09 -12.98 0.14
C CYS A 74 7.63 -12.93 -1.29
N PHE A 75 7.20 -11.94 -2.06
CA PHE A 75 7.69 -11.73 -3.43
C PHE A 75 8.35 -10.35 -3.63
N GLY A 76 8.42 -9.52 -2.58
CA GLY A 76 9.16 -8.27 -2.62
C GLY A 76 8.78 -7.33 -1.48
N PHE A 77 9.11 -6.05 -1.63
CA PHE A 77 8.95 -5.03 -0.60
C PHE A 77 8.42 -3.72 -1.19
N ILE A 78 7.86 -2.88 -0.32
CA ILE A 78 7.69 -1.46 -0.62
C ILE A 78 9.07 -0.81 -0.74
N ASN A 79 9.24 0.10 -1.71
CA ASN A 79 10.52 0.80 -1.87
C ASN A 79 10.90 1.57 -0.59
N LYS A 80 12.20 1.63 -0.30
CA LYS A 80 12.72 2.16 0.97
C LYS A 80 12.25 3.58 1.29
N SER A 81 12.25 4.49 0.32
CA SER A 81 11.82 5.88 0.53
C SER A 81 10.35 5.95 0.95
N LEU A 82 9.47 5.23 0.24
CA LEU A 82 8.06 5.17 0.61
C LEU A 82 7.85 4.40 1.93
N ALA A 83 8.65 3.37 2.18
CA ALA A 83 8.58 2.60 3.42
C ALA A 83 8.85 3.48 4.65
N VAL A 84 9.81 4.42 4.58
CA VAL A 84 10.07 5.42 5.65
C VAL A 84 8.81 6.25 5.97
N GLU A 85 8.06 6.68 4.95
CA GLU A 85 6.85 7.49 5.13
C GLU A 85 5.68 6.67 5.72
N LEU A 86 5.54 5.42 5.29
CA LEU A 86 4.41 4.57 5.64
C LEU A 86 4.62 3.80 6.93
N ALA A 87 5.88 3.59 7.30
CA ALA A 87 6.28 2.81 8.44
C ALA A 87 5.47 3.15 9.72
N PRO A 88 5.44 4.41 10.20
CA PRO A 88 4.72 4.76 11.42
C PRO A 88 3.21 4.48 11.34
N GLN A 89 2.60 4.61 10.15
CA GLN A 89 1.18 4.39 9.96
C GLN A 89 0.82 2.91 10.06
N PHE A 90 1.68 2.03 9.52
CA PHE A 90 1.53 0.60 9.70
C PHE A 90 1.72 0.18 11.16
N ASP A 91 2.69 0.77 11.87
CA ASP A 91 2.91 0.47 13.30
C ASP A 91 1.70 0.89 14.14
N ASN A 92 1.16 2.08 13.89
CA ASN A 92 -0.06 2.57 14.55
C ASN A 92 -1.28 1.71 14.21
N HIS A 93 -1.38 1.20 12.98
CA HIS A 93 -2.47 0.32 12.57
C HIS A 93 -2.36 -1.08 13.19
N GLY A 94 -1.15 -1.61 13.35
CA GLY A 94 -0.86 -2.85 14.07
C GLY A 94 -1.30 -4.14 13.34
N SER A 95 -1.71 -4.06 12.07
CA SER A 95 -2.13 -5.24 11.30
C SER A 95 -1.75 -5.15 9.81
N PRO A 96 -1.70 -6.28 9.07
CA PRO A 96 -1.41 -6.25 7.64
C PRO A 96 -2.44 -5.44 6.84
N ILE A 97 -1.95 -4.63 5.89
CA ILE A 97 -2.81 -3.86 4.99
C ILE A 97 -3.02 -4.64 3.69
N LYS A 98 -4.27 -4.75 3.25
CA LYS A 98 -4.60 -5.35 1.96
C LYS A 98 -4.19 -4.43 0.81
N ALA A 99 -3.61 -5.03 -0.21
CA ALA A 99 -3.29 -4.38 -1.48
C ALA A 99 -3.79 -5.23 -2.63
N MET A 100 -3.92 -4.62 -3.80
CA MET A 100 -4.32 -5.29 -5.04
C MET A 100 -3.23 -5.13 -6.08
N ILE A 101 -2.92 -6.21 -6.81
CA ILE A 101 -2.03 -6.12 -7.97
C ILE A 101 -2.78 -5.42 -9.09
N ILE A 102 -2.29 -4.26 -9.52
CA ILE A 102 -2.93 -3.47 -10.59
C ILE A 102 -2.19 -3.55 -11.92
N ALA A 103 -0.92 -3.95 -11.92
CA ALA A 103 -0.18 -4.19 -13.14
C ALA A 103 0.94 -5.22 -12.94
N MET A 104 1.20 -5.98 -14.00
CA MET A 104 2.39 -6.79 -14.16
C MET A 104 3.08 -6.35 -15.45
N THR A 105 4.39 -6.13 -15.41
CA THR A 105 5.15 -5.53 -16.53
C THR A 105 6.41 -6.35 -16.80
N GLY A 106 6.89 -6.37 -18.05
CA GLY A 106 8.03 -7.21 -18.44
C GLY A 106 7.62 -8.66 -18.73
N GLY A 107 8.57 -9.60 -18.61
CA GLY A 107 8.32 -11.02 -18.89
C GLY A 107 8.09 -11.38 -20.36
N TYR A 108 8.47 -10.51 -21.30
CA TYR A 108 8.29 -10.73 -22.75
C TYR A 108 9.32 -11.72 -23.34
N SER A 109 10.36 -12.07 -22.59
CA SER A 109 11.34 -13.12 -22.91
C SER A 109 11.55 -14.02 -21.70
N SER A 110 12.10 -15.23 -21.92
CA SER A 110 12.36 -16.22 -20.85
C SER A 110 13.24 -15.69 -19.72
N ASP A 111 14.12 -14.75 -20.03
CA ASP A 111 15.13 -14.24 -19.09
C ASP A 111 14.74 -12.88 -18.50
N ALA A 112 13.61 -12.31 -18.93
CA ALA A 112 13.13 -11.03 -18.45
C ALA A 112 12.41 -11.18 -17.11
N ASN A 113 12.82 -10.38 -16.13
CA ASN A 113 12.09 -10.26 -14.88
C ASN A 113 10.70 -9.65 -15.11
N ILE A 114 9.74 -10.14 -14.34
CA ILE A 114 8.40 -9.56 -14.22
C ILE A 114 8.41 -8.57 -13.05
N GLY A 115 7.97 -7.35 -13.32
CA GLY A 115 7.69 -6.31 -12.35
C GLY A 115 6.22 -6.33 -11.91
N VAL A 116 5.95 -5.87 -10.69
CA VAL A 116 4.61 -5.84 -10.09
C VAL A 116 4.33 -4.45 -9.57
N THR A 117 3.14 -3.91 -9.88
CA THR A 117 2.60 -2.68 -9.29
C THR A 117 1.37 -3.02 -8.48
N ILE A 118 1.28 -2.48 -7.26
CA ILE A 118 0.16 -2.67 -6.35
C ILE A 118 -0.52 -1.34 -6.02
N GLN A 119 -1.80 -1.41 -5.66
CA GLN A 119 -2.58 -0.31 -5.10
C GLN A 119 -3.12 -0.70 -3.73
N PHE A 120 -3.12 0.23 -2.78
CA PHE A 120 -3.75 0.03 -1.47
C PHE A 120 -4.22 1.36 -0.88
N ASN A 121 -5.15 1.25 0.06
CA ASN A 121 -5.60 2.39 0.86
C ASN A 121 -4.97 2.30 2.24
N LEU A 122 -4.52 3.43 2.76
CA LEU A 122 -4.16 3.52 4.16
C LEU A 122 -5.42 3.50 5.02
N PRO A 123 -5.41 2.79 6.16
CA PRO A 123 -6.51 2.85 7.11
C PRO A 123 -6.65 4.29 7.61
N GLU A 124 -7.90 4.74 7.77
CA GLU A 124 -8.14 6.05 8.37
C GLU A 124 -7.56 6.06 9.78
N THR A 125 -6.68 7.02 10.04
CA THR A 125 -6.12 7.20 11.38
C THR A 125 -7.21 7.83 12.25
N SER A 126 -7.90 7.03 13.05
CA SER A 126 -8.74 7.55 14.12
C SER A 126 -7.82 7.93 15.28
N TRP A 127 -7.51 9.22 15.45
CA TRP A 127 -6.96 9.68 16.71
C TRP A 127 -8.00 9.39 17.79
N ARG A 128 -7.63 8.60 18.81
CA ARG A 128 -8.40 8.45 20.05
C ARG A 128 -7.71 9.23 21.14
#